data_AF-A0A848TS86-F1
#
_entry.id   AF-A0A848TS86-F1
#
_cell.length_a   1.000
_cell.length_b   1.000
_cell.length_c   1.000
_cell.angle_alpha   90.00
_cell.angle_beta   90.00
_cell.angle_gamma   90.00
#
_symmetry.space_group_name_H-M   'P 1'
#
loop_
_entity.id
_entity.type
_entity.pdbx_description
1 polymer ?
#
loop_
_entity_poly.entity_id
_entity_poly.type
_entity_poly.pdbx_seq_one_letter_code
_entity_poly.pdbx_strand_id
1 'polypeptide(L)'
;YSNIPEEVTYFVTRIEDFKLPFFGMVVMNFVLPLLLLMNSDYKRINWFVIMTGIIILAGHYLDIYVMFMPSTVGDQWSIGIPEIGAVLFFAGLFIFWVFRALTKAPLQPKRNPFIEESRHFHY
;
A
#
# COMPACT_ATOMS: atom_id res chain seq x y z
N TYR A 1 6.66 -5.79 -26.05
CA TYR A 1 7.71 -6.17 -27.03
C TYR A 1 7.08 -6.49 -28.38
N SER A 2 5.94 -7.20 -28.43
CA SER A 2 5.04 -7.19 -29.60
C SER A 2 3.86 -6.26 -29.33
N ASN A 3 3.57 -5.38 -30.29
CA ASN A 3 2.52 -4.37 -30.16
C ASN A 3 1.19 -4.90 -30.71
N ILE A 4 0.57 -5.84 -29.99
CA ILE A 4 -0.77 -6.32 -30.31
C ILE A 4 -1.76 -5.21 -29.93
N PRO A 5 -2.61 -4.72 -30.86
CA PRO A 5 -3.39 -3.50 -30.66
C PRO A 5 -4.27 -3.49 -29.40
N GLU A 6 -4.79 -4.66 -29.02
CA GLU A 6 -5.68 -4.83 -27.87
C GLU A 6 -4.99 -4.57 -26.53
N GLU A 7 -3.71 -4.95 -26.39
CA GLU A 7 -2.93 -4.76 -25.16
C GLU A 7 -2.17 -3.43 -25.14
N VAL A 8 -1.84 -2.89 -26.33
CA VAL A 8 -1.07 -1.64 -26.44
C VAL A 8 -1.90 -0.42 -26.05
N THR A 9 -3.19 -0.41 -26.39
CA THR A 9 -4.09 0.71 -26.04
C THR A 9 -4.23 0.88 -24.52
N TYR A 10 -4.15 -0.21 -23.76
CA TYR A 10 -4.11 -0.18 -22.30
C TYR A 10 -2.90 0.61 -21.76
N PHE A 11 -1.70 0.38 -22.31
CA PHE A 11 -0.48 1.04 -21.85
C PHE A 11 -0.31 2.45 -22.43
N VAL A 12 -0.75 2.70 -23.67
CA VAL A 12 -0.63 4.01 -24.32
C VAL A 12 -1.38 5.08 -23.51
N THR A 13 -2.66 4.85 -23.21
CA THR A 13 -3.48 5.79 -22.41
C THR A 13 -2.89 6.08 -21.02
N ARG A 14 -2.28 5.08 -20.38
CA ARG A 14 -1.66 5.22 -19.05
C ARG A 14 -0.31 5.94 -19.09
N ILE A 15 0.45 5.78 -20.16
CA ILE A 15 1.75 6.44 -20.34
C ILE A 15 1.57 7.90 -20.79
N GLU A 16 0.55 8.18 -21.59
CA GLU A 16 0.27 9.53 -22.10
C GLU A 16 -0.39 10.40 -21.02
N ASP A 17 -1.46 9.93 -20.38
CA ASP A 17 -2.25 10.77 -19.47
C ASP A 17 -1.88 10.60 -17.98
N PHE A 18 -1.36 9.42 -17.59
CA PHE A 18 -1.06 9.06 -16.19
C PHE A 18 0.43 8.77 -15.95
N LYS A 19 1.32 9.38 -16.73
CA LYS A 19 2.77 9.13 -16.68
C LYS A 19 3.35 9.17 -15.27
N LEU A 20 3.03 10.22 -14.51
CA LEU A 20 3.59 10.43 -13.17
C LEU A 20 3.06 9.39 -12.17
N PRO A 21 1.74 9.15 -12.05
CA PRO A 21 1.22 8.03 -11.25
C PRO A 21 1.78 6.66 -11.68
N PHE A 22 1.91 6.39 -12.98
CA PHE A 22 2.36 5.12 -13.54
C PHE A 22 3.84 4.80 -13.24
N PHE A 23 4.73 5.78 -13.31
CA PHE A 23 6.12 5.55 -12.88
C PHE A 23 6.27 5.67 -11.34
N GLY A 24 5.44 6.50 -10.71
CA GLY A 24 5.39 6.67 -9.26
C GLY A 24 5.09 5.37 -8.52
N MET A 25 4.17 4.55 -9.03
CA MET A 25 3.86 3.23 -8.44
C MET A 25 5.10 2.32 -8.38
N VAL A 26 5.93 2.30 -9.43
CA VAL A 26 7.16 1.47 -9.45
C VAL A 26 8.15 1.96 -8.40
N VAL A 27 8.33 3.28 -8.29
CA VAL A 27 9.24 3.86 -7.30
C VAL A 27 8.77 3.55 -5.88
N MET A 28 7.48 3.69 -5.60
CA MET A 28 6.93 3.51 -4.25
C MET A 28 6.79 2.05 -3.83
N ASN A 29 6.43 1.14 -4.74
CA ASN A 29 6.23 -0.26 -4.39
C ASN A 29 7.50 -1.11 -4.53
N PHE A 30 8.49 -0.66 -5.31
CA PHE A 30 9.71 -1.42 -5.54
C PHE A 30 10.97 -0.69 -5.08
N VAL A 31 11.27 0.47 -5.65
CA VAL A 31 12.57 1.14 -5.42
C VAL A 31 12.74 1.57 -3.97
N LEU A 32 11.75 2.26 -3.39
CA LEU A 32 11.83 2.77 -2.02
C LEU A 32 11.87 1.64 -0.97
N PRO A 33 10.96 0.63 -1.00
CA PRO A 33 11.00 -0.46 -0.04
C PRO A 33 12.29 -1.28 -0.15
N LEU A 34 12.78 -1.49 -1.38
CA LEU A 34 14.03 -2.20 -1.61
C LEU A 34 15.19 -1.47 -0.92
N LEU A 35 15.35 -0.16 -1.14
CA LEU A 35 16.46 0.60 -0.58
C LEU A 35 16.35 0.76 0.94
N LEU A 36 15.15 1.02 1.45
CA LEU A 36 14.92 1.24 2.89
C LEU A 36 15.05 -0.05 3.70
N LEU A 37 14.64 -1.19 3.15
CA LEU A 37 14.69 -2.49 3.81
C LEU A 37 15.81 -3.38 3.28
N MET A 38 16.80 -2.83 2.58
CA MET A 38 18.00 -3.60 2.22
C MET A 38 18.87 -3.84 3.45
N ASN A 39 19.06 -2.79 4.27
CA ASN A 39 19.92 -2.85 5.45
C ASN A 39 19.21 -3.56 6.62
N SER A 40 19.85 -4.57 7.19
CA SER A 40 19.36 -5.30 8.37
C SER A 40 19.17 -4.40 9.60
N ASP A 41 19.98 -3.37 9.75
CA ASP A 41 19.90 -2.47 10.90
C ASP A 41 18.65 -1.58 10.83
N TYR A 42 18.28 -1.16 9.62
CA TYR A 42 17.08 -0.34 9.41
C TYR A 42 15.80 -1.13 9.67
N LYS A 43 15.81 -2.45 9.45
CA LYS A 43 14.67 -3.33 9.77
C LYS A 43 14.36 -3.41 11.26
N ARG A 44 15.33 -3.09 12.13
CA ARG A 44 15.19 -3.14 13.59
C ARG A 44 14.78 -1.80 14.19
N ILE A 45 14.80 -0.73 13.38
CA ILE A 45 14.42 0.62 13.81
C ILE A 45 12.95 0.85 13.45
N ASN A 46 12.09 0.95 14.45
CA ASN A 46 10.64 1.09 14.28
C ASN A 46 10.24 2.20 13.31
N TRP A 47 10.97 3.33 13.32
CA TRP A 47 10.68 4.46 12.44
C TRP A 47 10.78 4.12 10.95
N PHE A 48 11.84 3.40 10.54
CA PHE A 48 12.03 2.99 9.15
C PHE A 48 10.98 1.97 8.71
N VAL A 49 10.60 1.05 9.59
CA VAL A 49 9.56 0.04 9.32
C VAL A 49 8.19 0.70 9.14
N ILE A 50 7.82 1.62 10.03
CA ILE A 50 6.54 2.34 9.95
C ILE A 50 6.49 3.19 8.69
N MET A 51 7.54 3.97 8.42
CA MET A 51 7.62 4.81 7.23
C MET A 51 7.52 3.99 5.94
N THR A 52 8.23 2.86 5.87
CA THR A 52 8.17 1.97 4.70
C THR A 52 6.79 1.36 4.54
N GLY A 53 6.13 0.95 5.64
CA GLY A 53 4.76 0.47 5.61
C GLY A 53 3.78 1.50 5.05
N ILE A 54 3.90 2.76 5.45
CA ILE A 54 3.06 3.86 4.92
C ILE A 54 3.31 4.04 3.41
N ILE A 55 4.57 4.02 2.97
CA ILE A 55 4.94 4.16 1.55
C ILE A 55 4.33 3.02 0.72
N ILE A 56 4.44 1.77 1.19
CA ILE A 56 3.87 0.60 0.50
C ILE A 56 2.35 0.71 0.40
N LEU A 57 1.67 1.10 1.49
CA LEU A 57 0.22 1.27 1.47
C LEU A 57 -0.22 2.37 0.50
N ALA A 58 0.49 3.51 0.47
CA ALA A 58 0.24 4.58 -0.48
C ALA A 58 0.53 4.16 -1.93
N GLY A 59 1.60 3.38 -2.14
CA GLY A 59 1.94 2.81 -3.44
C GLY A 59 0.87 1.85 -3.96
N HIS A 60 0.34 0.96 -3.12
CA HIS A 60 -0.75 0.08 -3.50
C HIS A 60 -2.08 0.82 -3.74
N TYR A 61 -2.33 1.91 -3.03
CA TYR A 61 -3.44 2.79 -3.39
C TYR A 61 -3.25 3.38 -4.79
N LEU A 62 -2.03 3.82 -5.15
CA LEU A 62 -1.75 4.28 -6.51
C LEU A 62 -1.88 3.18 -7.57
N ASP A 63 -1.52 1.92 -7.26
CA ASP A 63 -1.72 0.80 -8.19
C ASP A 63 -3.21 0.70 -8.58
N ILE A 64 -4.10 0.74 -7.58
CA ILE A 64 -5.55 0.71 -7.77
C ILE A 64 -6.01 1.96 -8.53
N TYR A 65 -5.47 3.13 -8.18
CA TYR A 65 -5.81 4.39 -8.83
C TYR A 65 -5.49 4.35 -10.33
N VAL A 66 -4.28 3.95 -10.71
CA VAL A 66 -3.84 3.85 -12.12
C VAL A 66 -4.56 2.73 -12.87
N MET A 67 -5.01 1.69 -12.17
CA MET A 67 -5.80 0.63 -12.78
C MET A 67 -7.18 1.11 -13.20
N PHE A 68 -7.89 1.84 -12.33
CA PHE A 68 -9.29 2.22 -12.53
C PHE A 68 -9.49 3.59 -13.19
N MET A 69 -8.76 4.62 -12.78
CA MET A 69 -9.02 6.01 -13.20
C MET A 69 -8.99 6.24 -14.71
N PRO A 70 -8.01 5.71 -15.48
CA PRO A 70 -7.97 5.92 -16.92
C PRO A 70 -9.21 5.37 -17.63
N SER A 71 -9.78 4.28 -17.09
CA SER A 71 -10.94 3.61 -17.67
C SER A 71 -12.27 4.26 -17.29
N THR A 72 -12.32 5.06 -16.22
CA THR A 72 -13.55 5.69 -15.72
C THR A 72 -13.68 7.16 -16.09
N VAL A 73 -12.58 7.92 -15.98
CA VAL A 73 -12.57 9.37 -16.18
C VAL A 73 -11.66 9.83 -17.32
N GLY A 74 -10.85 8.93 -17.89
CA GLY A 74 -9.88 9.25 -18.94
C GLY A 74 -8.93 10.37 -18.50
N ASP A 75 -8.81 11.39 -19.34
CA ASP A 75 -7.86 12.49 -19.19
C ASP A 75 -8.28 13.49 -18.09
N GLN A 76 -9.51 13.42 -17.59
CA GLN A 76 -10.06 14.34 -16.57
C GLN A 76 -9.79 13.86 -15.14
N TRP A 77 -8.59 13.30 -14.90
CA TRP A 77 -8.22 12.80 -13.59
C TRP A 77 -7.71 13.90 -12.67
N SER A 78 -8.12 13.84 -11.40
CA SER A 78 -7.57 14.70 -10.36
C SER A 78 -7.64 13.99 -9.02
N ILE A 79 -6.65 14.26 -8.16
CA ILE A 79 -6.71 13.86 -6.75
C ILE A 79 -7.38 15.01 -6.00
N GLY A 80 -8.70 14.96 -5.95
CA GLY A 80 -9.53 16.00 -5.37
C GLY A 80 -10.13 15.64 -4.01
N ILE A 81 -11.06 16.49 -3.57
CA ILE A 81 -11.86 16.28 -2.36
C ILE A 81 -12.59 14.92 -2.37
N PRO A 82 -13.18 14.43 -3.49
CA PRO A 82 -13.87 13.15 -3.49
C PRO A 82 -12.95 11.97 -3.15
N GLU A 83 -11.75 11.95 -3.72
CA GLU A 83 -10.76 10.88 -3.51
C GLU A 83 -10.27 10.87 -2.06
N ILE A 84 -9.86 12.03 -1.55
CA ILE A 84 -9.35 12.16 -0.18
C ILE A 84 -10.47 11.85 0.83
N GLY A 85 -11.69 12.32 0.57
CA GLY A 85 -12.86 12.05 1.40
C GLY A 85 -13.19 10.55 1.49
N ALA A 86 -13.16 9.85 0.35
CA ALA A 86 -13.39 8.41 0.31
C ALA A 86 -12.32 7.65 1.11
N VAL A 87 -11.04 7.96 0.89
CA VAL A 87 -9.93 7.31 1.62
C VAL A 87 -10.04 7.55 3.11
N LEU A 88 -10.27 8.78 3.56
CA LEU A 88 -10.41 9.10 4.98
C LEU A 88 -11.62 8.44 5.63
N PHE A 89 -12.74 8.37 4.91
CA PHE A 89 -13.95 7.72 5.40
C PHE A 89 -13.72 6.21 5.64
N PHE A 90 -13.18 5.50 4.64
CA PHE A 90 -12.91 4.07 4.77
C PHE A 90 -11.77 3.77 5.74
N ALA A 91 -10.72 4.60 5.79
CA ALA A 91 -9.66 4.47 6.78
C ALA A 91 -10.19 4.65 8.21
N GLY A 92 -11.03 5.66 8.45
CA GLY A 92 -11.67 5.87 9.74
C GLY A 92 -12.57 4.71 10.15
N LEU A 93 -13.38 4.20 9.22
CA LEU A 93 -14.25 3.04 9.46
C LEU A 93 -13.43 1.77 9.78
N PHE A 94 -12.36 1.53 9.04
CA PHE A 94 -11.45 0.41 9.26
C PHE A 94 -10.80 0.48 10.64
N ILE A 95 -10.21 1.62 10.99
CA ILE A 95 -9.60 1.86 12.30
C ILE A 95 -10.63 1.62 13.41
N PHE A 96 -11.82 2.23 13.30
CA PHE A 96 -12.88 2.06 14.30
C PHE A 96 -13.25 0.58 14.52
N TRP A 97 -13.45 -0.17 13.44
CA TRP A 97 -13.81 -1.58 13.53
C TRP A 97 -12.69 -2.46 14.08
N VAL A 98 -11.45 -2.23 13.66
CA VAL A 98 -10.28 -2.99 14.14
C VAL A 98 -10.09 -2.77 15.64
N PHE A 99 -10.06 -1.51 16.10
CA PHE A 99 -9.91 -1.22 17.52
C PHE A 99 -11.08 -1.77 18.35
N ARG A 100 -12.32 -1.70 17.83
CA ARG A 100 -13.48 -2.32 18.48
C ARG A 100 -13.40 -3.85 18.54
N ALA A 101 -12.80 -4.49 17.55
CA ALA A 101 -12.58 -5.94 17.57
C ALA A 101 -11.51 -6.34 18.59
N LEU A 102 -10.42 -5.55 18.69
CA LEU A 102 -9.33 -5.77 19.64
C LEU A 102 -9.79 -5.70 21.10
N THR A 103 -10.85 -4.97 21.44
CA THR A 103 -11.38 -4.94 22.81
C THR A 103 -12.18 -6.18 23.20
N LYS A 104 -12.57 -7.03 22.24
CA LYS A 104 -13.41 -8.22 22.51
C LYS A 104 -12.64 -9.42 23.04
N ALA A 105 -11.32 -9.44 22.92
CA ALA A 105 -10.48 -10.56 23.32
C ALA A 105 -9.15 -10.07 23.91
N PRO A 106 -8.50 -10.85 24.79
CA PRO A 106 -7.17 -10.50 25.29
C PRO A 106 -6.14 -10.54 24.16
N LEU A 107 -5.29 -9.51 24.08
CA LEU A 107 -4.25 -9.37 23.05
C LEU A 107 -3.20 -10.50 23.09
N GLN A 108 -3.00 -11.12 24.25
CA GLN A 108 -2.13 -12.27 24.41
C GLN A 108 -2.98 -13.54 24.61
N PRO A 109 -2.81 -14.55 23.73
CA PRO A 109 -3.53 -15.81 23.89
C PRO A 109 -3.07 -16.53 25.16
N LYS A 110 -4.02 -17.03 25.96
CA LYS A 110 -3.71 -17.87 27.13
C LYS A 110 -3.77 -19.34 26.69
N ARG A 111 -2.74 -20.13 27.01
CA ARG A 111 -2.60 -21.58 26.71
C ARG A 111 -2.21 -21.95 25.27
N ASN A 112 -1.38 -21.14 24.62
CA ASN A 112 -0.73 -21.57 23.38
C ASN A 112 0.56 -22.37 23.71
N PRO A 113 0.74 -23.61 23.21
CA PRO A 113 1.94 -24.43 23.45
C PRO A 113 3.26 -23.75 23.08
N PHE A 114 3.28 -22.87 22.08
CA PHE A 114 4.48 -22.20 21.58
C PHE A 114 4.71 -20.79 22.17
N ILE A 115 3.90 -20.38 23.17
CA ILE A 115 3.98 -19.01 23.69
C ILE A 115 5.28 -18.72 24.45
N GLU A 116 5.81 -19.71 25.16
CA GLU A 116 7.06 -19.54 25.91
C GLU A 116 8.26 -19.46 24.95
N GLU A 117 8.28 -20.26 23.88
CA GLU A 117 9.31 -20.15 22.84
C GLU A 117 9.29 -18.78 22.15
N SER A 118 8.10 -18.28 21.82
CA SER A 118 7.92 -16.97 21.15
C SER A 118 8.37 -15.79 22.00
N ARG A 119 8.29 -15.90 23.34
CA ARG A 119 8.76 -14.86 24.27
C ARG A 119 10.28 -14.73 24.32
N HIS A 120 10.99 -15.80 24.06
CA HIS A 120 12.45 -15.85 24.03
C HIS A 120 13.00 -15.78 22.60
N PHE A 121 12.15 -15.42 21.62
CA PHE A 121 12.57 -15.32 20.24
C PHE A 121 13.52 -14.15 20.03
N HIS A 122 14.70 -14.45 19.48
CA HIS A 122 15.72 -13.48 19.08
C HIS A 122 16.15 -13.81 17.65
N TYR A 123 16.16 -12.81 16.79
CA TYR A 123 16.65 -12.84 15.41
C TYR A 123 17.52 -11.62 15.17
#